data_AF-A0A815N2G6-F1
#
_entry.id   AF-A0A815N2G6-F1
#
_cell.length_a   1.000
_cell.length_b   1.000
_cell.length_c   1.000
_cell.angle_alpha   90.00
_cell.angle_beta   90.00
_cell.angle_gamma   90.00
#
_symmetry.space_group_name_H-M   'P 1'
#
loop_
_entity.id
_entity.type
_entity.pdbx_description
1 polymer ?
#
loop_
_entity_poly.entity_id
_entity_poly.type
_entity_poly.pdbx_seq_one_letter_code
_entity_poly.pdbx_strand_id
1 'polypeptide(L)'
;MLWLHVVRPNLTEGHYGYIADEYERHVILRGVNVETEQRNIPDDQDRPIDPLLYKGQCPNGPERPNRVRIISRVHPRGVIGQLKQYFYNTTTSSFYMTVNCINRTSLALSDETLVYIPKRLNTSIINITGEAKLKTVMNNPDGSRLIVINPTCNGRYDVFVANSTNEINELYEQIISNDFSNVKFIDHQATKSSKIRTYELFQFLHSTAVKIGQSFAARSSKSTNKFKALQKAVEINTRNFQLQLNQFRN
;
A
#
# COMPACT_ATOMS: atom_id res chain seq x y z
N MET A 1 -0.43 -7.36 -4.25
CA MET A 1 1.04 -7.49 -4.15
C MET A 1 1.55 -7.39 -5.57
N LEU A 2 2.39 -6.40 -5.88
CA LEU A 2 2.83 -6.11 -7.25
C LEU A 2 3.90 -7.13 -7.66
N TRP A 3 3.66 -7.95 -8.70
CA TRP A 3 4.71 -8.78 -9.29
C TRP A 3 5.46 -7.96 -10.36
N LEU A 4 6.77 -7.84 -10.20
CA LEU A 4 7.66 -7.22 -11.19
C LEU A 4 8.37 -8.31 -11.97
N HIS A 5 8.02 -8.46 -13.25
CA HIS A 5 8.83 -9.21 -14.19
C HIS A 5 9.97 -8.31 -14.69
N VAL A 6 11.21 -8.65 -14.32
CA VAL A 6 12.40 -8.00 -14.87
C VAL A 6 12.84 -8.80 -16.10
N VAL A 7 12.50 -8.31 -17.29
CA VAL A 7 12.98 -8.87 -18.55
C VAL A 7 14.44 -8.44 -18.74
N ARG A 8 15.35 -9.40 -18.96
CA ARG A 8 16.76 -9.09 -19.24
C ARG A 8 16.91 -8.58 -20.67
N PRO A 9 17.47 -7.39 -20.91
CA PRO A 9 17.74 -6.94 -22.26
C PRO A 9 18.94 -7.70 -22.85
N ASN A 10 18.85 -7.99 -24.15
CA ASN A 10 19.96 -8.47 -24.97
C ASN A 10 20.83 -7.23 -25.33
N LEU A 11 22.12 -7.28 -25.02
CA LEU A 11 22.99 -6.09 -24.84
C LEU A 11 23.55 -5.45 -26.13
N THR A 12 22.84 -5.50 -27.27
CA THR A 12 23.41 -5.00 -28.54
C THR A 12 22.78 -3.73 -29.11
N GLU A 13 21.62 -3.29 -28.63
CA GLU A 13 20.98 -2.07 -29.13
C GLU A 13 20.43 -1.22 -27.98
N GLY A 14 20.66 0.10 -28.03
CA GLY A 14 20.41 1.05 -26.95
C GLY A 14 18.92 1.26 -26.62
N HIS A 15 18.27 0.25 -26.07
CA HIS A 15 16.88 0.30 -25.61
C HIS A 15 16.79 0.37 -24.09
N TYR A 16 16.05 1.37 -23.61
CA TYR A 16 15.70 1.54 -22.20
C TYR A 16 14.80 0.40 -21.75
N GLY A 17 15.19 -0.33 -20.71
CA GLY A 17 14.33 -1.34 -20.10
C GLY A 17 13.08 -0.70 -19.51
N TYR A 18 11.90 -1.19 -19.91
CA TYR A 18 10.64 -0.80 -19.29
C TYR A 18 10.14 -1.90 -18.34
N ILE A 19 9.32 -1.52 -17.38
CA ILE A 19 8.61 -2.44 -16.51
C ILE A 19 7.18 -2.50 -17.05
N ALA A 20 6.64 -3.69 -17.20
CA ALA A 20 5.24 -3.89 -17.58
C ALA A 20 4.49 -4.56 -16.43
N ASP A 21 3.20 -4.27 -16.33
CA ASP A 21 2.32 -5.00 -15.42
C ASP A 21 1.94 -6.37 -16.02
N GLU A 22 1.14 -7.14 -15.29
CA GLU A 22 0.65 -8.46 -15.70
C GLU A 22 -0.25 -8.45 -16.96
N TYR A 23 -0.54 -7.26 -17.51
CA TYR A 23 -1.31 -7.05 -18.73
C TYR A 23 -0.49 -6.41 -19.85
N GLU A 24 0.85 -6.50 -19.79
CA GLU A 24 1.80 -5.90 -20.74
C GLU A 24 1.66 -4.38 -20.90
N ARG A 25 0.99 -3.70 -19.96
CA ARG A 25 0.91 -2.24 -19.99
C ARG A 25 2.23 -1.70 -19.48
N HIS A 26 2.83 -0.80 -20.25
CA HIS A 26 4.01 -0.05 -19.85
C HIS A 26 3.77 0.64 -18.49
N VAL A 27 4.33 0.08 -17.43
CA VAL A 27 4.47 0.75 -16.14
C VAL A 27 5.63 1.71 -16.32
N ILE A 28 5.28 2.93 -16.75
CA ILE A 28 6.19 4.05 -16.66
C ILE A 28 6.41 4.26 -15.16
N LEU A 29 7.51 3.71 -14.63
CA LEU A 29 8.11 4.28 -13.43
C LEU A 29 8.46 5.71 -13.82
N ARG A 30 7.57 6.66 -13.49
CA ARG A 30 7.89 8.08 -13.53
C ARG A 30 8.93 8.33 -12.44
N GLY A 31 10.16 7.89 -12.67
CA GLY A 31 11.31 8.69 -12.33
C GLY A 31 11.14 9.99 -13.12
N VAL A 32 10.51 10.97 -12.48
CA VAL A 32 10.96 12.36 -12.50
C VAL A 32 11.57 12.77 -13.86
N ASN A 33 10.74 12.85 -14.90
CA ASN A 33 10.95 13.88 -15.92
C ASN A 33 10.23 15.11 -15.38
N VAL A 34 11.00 15.99 -14.72
CA VAL A 34 10.58 17.37 -14.41
C VAL A 34 10.97 18.22 -15.59
N GLU A 35 10.31 18.03 -16.72
CA GLU A 35 10.25 19.07 -17.73
C GLU A 35 8.77 19.26 -18.08
N THR A 36 8.36 20.52 -17.96
CA THR A 36 7.12 21.15 -18.45
C THR A 36 5.77 20.80 -17.82
N GLU A 37 5.56 21.28 -16.58
CA GLU A 37 4.46 22.21 -16.27
C GLU A 37 4.75 22.85 -14.90
N GLN A 38 5.61 23.87 -14.89
CA GLN A 38 5.67 24.82 -13.77
C GLN A 38 4.36 25.62 -13.77
N ARG A 39 3.28 25.00 -13.28
CA ARG A 39 2.22 25.80 -12.66
C ARG A 39 2.86 26.44 -11.45
N ASN A 40 2.68 27.75 -11.32
CA ASN A 40 3.05 28.56 -10.16
C ASN A 40 2.43 27.96 -8.88
N ILE A 41 3.03 26.91 -8.34
CA ILE A 41 2.87 26.52 -6.95
C ILE A 41 3.78 27.50 -6.22
N PRO A 42 3.25 28.36 -5.33
CA PRO A 42 4.07 29.25 -4.52
C PRO A 42 5.21 28.45 -3.90
N ASP A 43 6.39 29.00 -4.14
CA ASP A 43 7.67 28.32 -4.17
C ASP A 43 7.99 27.62 -2.84
N ASP A 44 8.54 26.41 -2.91
CA ASP A 44 9.13 25.72 -1.75
C ASP A 44 10.39 26.47 -1.22
N GLN A 45 10.72 27.66 -1.79
CA GLN A 45 11.86 28.52 -1.42
C GLN A 45 11.79 29.11 -0.01
N ASP A 46 10.61 29.17 0.61
CA ASP A 46 10.48 29.64 1.99
C ASP A 46 10.69 28.54 3.04
N ARG A 47 11.04 27.30 2.64
CA ARG A 47 11.40 26.27 3.62
C ARG A 47 12.82 26.50 4.13
N PRO A 48 13.02 26.69 5.45
CA PRO A 48 14.35 26.73 6.02
C PRO A 48 15.14 25.48 5.63
N ILE A 49 16.35 25.69 5.09
CA ILE A 49 17.28 24.61 4.72
C ILE A 49 17.74 23.82 5.95
N ASP A 50 17.69 24.45 7.13
CA ASP A 50 18.13 23.87 8.40
C ASP A 50 16.95 23.40 9.28
N PRO A 51 16.82 22.09 9.55
CA PRO A 51 15.84 21.52 10.50
C PRO A 51 15.88 22.14 11.91
N LEU A 52 17.02 22.68 12.33
CA LEU A 52 17.19 23.30 13.66
C LEU A 52 16.63 24.73 13.73
N LEU A 53 16.40 25.39 12.59
CA LEU A 53 15.70 26.68 12.53
C LEU A 53 14.19 26.53 12.74
N TYR A 54 13.67 25.30 12.74
CA TYR A 54 12.28 25.05 13.08
C TYR A 54 12.08 25.13 14.59
N LYS A 55 11.42 26.19 15.07
CA LYS A 55 10.96 26.34 16.46
C LYS A 55 9.80 25.38 16.80
N GLY A 56 9.94 24.09 16.54
CA GLY A 56 8.92 23.06 16.82
C GLY A 56 7.65 23.13 15.95
N GLN A 57 7.54 24.13 15.07
CA GLN A 57 6.48 24.26 14.08
C GLN A 57 7.04 23.81 12.72
N CYS A 58 7.19 22.51 12.50
CA CYS A 58 7.07 22.01 11.13
C CYS A 58 5.58 21.84 10.90
N PRO A 59 4.84 22.84 10.38
CA PRO A 59 3.50 22.54 9.92
C PRO A 59 3.73 21.55 8.78
N ASN A 60 3.11 20.37 8.85
CA ASN A 60 2.81 19.69 7.60
C ASN A 60 2.17 20.78 6.74
N GLY A 61 2.88 21.27 5.72
CA GLY A 61 2.35 22.29 4.84
C GLY A 61 0.97 21.84 4.35
N PRO A 62 0.11 22.76 3.89
CA PRO A 62 -1.26 22.41 3.49
C PRO A 62 -1.25 21.12 2.69
N GLU A 63 -2.06 20.14 3.11
CA GLU A 63 -1.99 18.80 2.53
C GLU A 63 -2.17 18.90 1.02
N ARG A 64 -1.14 18.48 0.27
CA ARG A 64 -1.19 18.51 -1.20
C ARG A 64 -2.39 17.68 -1.66
N PRO A 65 -3.31 18.20 -2.49
CA PRO A 65 -4.54 17.50 -2.87
C PRO A 65 -4.31 16.08 -3.42
N ASN A 66 -3.22 15.88 -4.17
CA ASN A 66 -2.85 14.57 -4.69
C ASN A 66 -2.46 13.58 -3.59
N ARG A 67 -1.78 14.04 -2.53
CA ARG A 67 -1.45 13.21 -1.37
C ARG A 67 -2.71 12.84 -0.61
N VAL A 68 -3.61 13.81 -0.38
CA VAL A 68 -4.92 13.58 0.26
C VAL A 68 -5.70 12.51 -0.48
N ARG A 69 -5.77 12.58 -1.82
CA ARG A 69 -6.45 11.56 -2.64
C ARG A 69 -5.88 10.16 -2.43
N ILE A 70 -4.56 10.03 -2.33
CA ILE A 70 -3.88 8.74 -2.19
C ILE A 70 -4.08 8.18 -0.78
N ILE A 71 -4.02 8.99 0.28
CA ILE A 71 -4.09 8.49 1.67
C ILE A 71 -5.53 8.39 2.19
N SER A 72 -6.45 9.19 1.65
CA SER A 72 -7.86 9.20 2.07
C SER A 72 -8.64 8.10 1.34
N ARG A 73 -8.44 6.85 1.74
CA ARG A 73 -9.13 5.68 1.16
C ARG A 73 -10.13 5.08 2.13
N VAL A 74 -11.17 4.45 1.59
CA VAL A 74 -12.02 3.55 2.37
C VAL A 74 -11.17 2.35 2.79
N HIS A 75 -11.23 1.97 4.06
CA HIS A 75 -10.47 0.84 4.59
C HIS A 75 -11.13 0.25 5.84
N PRO A 76 -10.93 -1.06 6.10
CA PRO A 76 -11.37 -1.66 7.36
C PRO A 76 -10.54 -1.13 8.53
N ARG A 77 -11.19 -0.74 9.63
CA ARG A 77 -10.56 -0.38 10.91
C ARG A 77 -10.56 -1.51 11.92
N GLY A 78 -11.60 -2.33 11.89
CA GLY A 78 -11.74 -3.54 12.71
C GLY A 78 -12.60 -4.54 11.95
N VAL A 79 -12.24 -5.82 11.97
CA VAL A 79 -12.94 -6.86 11.23
C VAL A 79 -13.19 -8.05 12.14
N ILE A 80 -14.43 -8.50 12.22
CA ILE A 80 -14.83 -9.71 12.93
C ILE A 80 -14.86 -10.88 11.96
N GLY A 81 -13.99 -11.85 12.22
CA GLY A 81 -13.72 -12.97 11.31
C GLY A 81 -12.42 -12.78 10.53
N GLN A 82 -12.19 -13.66 9.56
CA GLN A 82 -11.00 -13.64 8.73
C GLN A 82 -11.23 -12.80 7.49
N LEU A 83 -10.60 -11.62 7.42
CA LEU A 83 -10.55 -10.81 6.20
C LEU A 83 -9.84 -11.60 5.11
N LYS A 84 -10.59 -12.00 4.07
CA LYS A 84 -10.04 -12.77 2.95
C LYS A 84 -9.41 -11.86 1.91
N GLN A 85 -10.13 -10.80 1.54
CA GLN A 85 -9.69 -9.83 0.56
C GLN A 85 -10.33 -8.48 0.80
N TYR A 86 -9.65 -7.43 0.36
CA TYR A 86 -10.25 -6.13 0.16
C TYR A 86 -9.59 -5.42 -1.02
N PHE A 87 -10.33 -4.55 -1.65
CA PHE A 87 -9.90 -3.79 -2.81
C PHE A 87 -10.43 -2.36 -2.72
N TYR A 88 -9.65 -1.42 -3.22
CA TYR A 88 -10.05 -0.02 -3.36
C TYR A 88 -9.64 0.50 -4.74
N ASN A 89 -10.62 0.91 -5.54
CA ASN A 89 -10.40 1.52 -6.84
C ASN A 89 -10.21 3.03 -6.68
N THR A 90 -9.01 3.55 -6.95
CA THR A 90 -8.70 4.98 -6.79
C THR A 90 -9.34 5.88 -7.86
N THR A 91 -9.82 5.29 -8.96
CA THR A 91 -10.46 5.98 -10.08
C THR A 91 -11.92 6.25 -9.76
N THR A 92 -12.69 5.20 -9.45
CA THR A 92 -14.11 5.30 -9.07
C THR A 92 -14.32 5.63 -7.59
N SER A 93 -13.26 5.53 -6.78
CA SER A 93 -13.33 5.62 -5.31
C SER A 93 -14.22 4.55 -4.67
N SER A 94 -14.40 3.41 -5.34
CA SER A 94 -15.18 2.29 -4.83
C SER A 94 -14.34 1.31 -4.01
N PHE A 95 -14.96 0.63 -3.06
CA PHE A 95 -14.35 -0.28 -2.11
C PHE A 95 -15.15 -1.57 -2.02
N TYR A 96 -14.42 -2.65 -1.86
CA TYR A 96 -14.96 -3.97 -1.64
C TYR A 96 -14.15 -4.69 -0.57
N MET A 97 -14.80 -5.47 0.30
CA MET A 97 -14.12 -6.47 1.11
C MET A 97 -14.97 -7.72 1.31
N THR A 98 -14.29 -8.85 1.45
CA THR A 98 -14.87 -10.15 1.81
C THR A 98 -14.29 -10.63 3.12
N VAL A 99 -15.16 -11.09 4.00
CA VAL A 99 -14.78 -11.66 5.28
C VAL A 99 -15.46 -13.01 5.44
N ASN A 100 -14.71 -14.00 5.92
CA ASN A 100 -15.28 -15.25 6.38
C ASN A 100 -15.30 -15.24 7.91
N CYS A 101 -16.48 -15.16 8.51
CA CYS A 101 -16.62 -15.27 9.96
C CYS A 101 -17.28 -16.62 10.28
N ILE A 102 -16.47 -17.56 10.75
CA ILE A 102 -16.92 -18.85 11.27
C ILE A 102 -16.54 -18.85 12.73
N ASN A 103 -17.54 -18.70 13.59
CA ASN A 103 -17.40 -18.55 15.04
C ASN A 103 -16.78 -17.21 15.48
N ARG A 104 -17.37 -16.61 16.53
CA ARG A 104 -16.80 -15.42 17.17
C ARG A 104 -15.60 -15.85 18.01
N THR A 105 -14.41 -15.90 17.42
CA THR A 105 -13.19 -16.01 18.23
C THR A 105 -13.01 -14.69 18.96
N SER A 106 -13.36 -14.69 20.25
CA SER A 106 -13.64 -13.53 21.13
C SER A 106 -12.42 -12.68 21.51
N LEU A 107 -11.42 -12.53 20.63
CA LEU A 107 -10.26 -11.67 20.89
C LEU A 107 -10.53 -10.19 20.54
N ALA A 108 -11.61 -9.90 19.82
CA ALA A 108 -12.00 -8.52 19.54
C ALA A 108 -12.80 -7.94 20.71
N LEU A 109 -12.40 -6.76 21.19
CA LEU A 109 -13.13 -6.00 22.22
C LEU A 109 -14.51 -5.51 21.77
N SER A 110 -14.80 -5.59 20.47
CA SER A 110 -16.07 -5.23 19.86
C SER A 110 -16.60 -6.38 19.01
N ASP A 111 -17.90 -6.64 19.07
CA ASP A 111 -18.59 -7.61 18.19
C ASP A 111 -18.94 -7.00 16.81
N GLU A 112 -18.20 -5.98 16.40
CA GLU A 112 -18.56 -5.13 15.26
C GLU A 112 -17.40 -5.02 14.28
N THR A 113 -17.74 -5.08 13.00
CA THR A 113 -16.82 -4.73 11.91
C THR A 113 -16.97 -3.24 11.62
N LEU A 114 -15.84 -2.55 11.58
CA LEU A 114 -15.74 -1.11 11.39
C LEU A 114 -15.06 -0.80 10.06
N VAL A 115 -15.70 0.00 9.21
CA VAL A 115 -15.11 0.44 7.93
C VAL A 115 -15.12 1.96 7.88
N TYR A 116 -13.95 2.56 7.69
CA TYR A 116 -13.80 4.01 7.59
C TYR A 116 -14.09 4.49 6.16
N ILE A 117 -14.88 5.55 6.02
CA ILE A 117 -15.12 6.27 4.78
C ILE A 117 -14.63 7.72 4.94
N PRO A 118 -13.71 8.22 4.09
CA PRO A 118 -13.25 9.59 4.16
C PRO A 118 -14.33 10.60 3.73
N LYS A 119 -14.28 11.82 4.29
CA LYS A 119 -15.21 12.93 4.01
C LYS A 119 -15.43 13.17 2.51
N ARG A 120 -14.41 13.05 1.68
CA ARG A 120 -14.54 13.33 0.24
C ARG A 120 -15.55 12.44 -0.50
N LEU A 121 -15.98 11.34 0.10
CA LEU A 121 -16.96 10.40 -0.46
C LEU A 121 -18.33 10.61 0.20
N ASN A 122 -18.89 11.82 0.12
CA ASN A 122 -20.12 12.18 0.85
C ASN A 122 -21.36 11.38 0.44
N THR A 123 -21.43 10.90 -0.81
CA THR A 123 -22.63 10.27 -1.41
C THR A 123 -22.50 8.76 -1.58
N SER A 124 -21.68 8.10 -0.78
CA SER A 124 -21.46 6.66 -1.00
C SER A 124 -22.67 5.84 -0.62
N ILE A 125 -23.10 4.97 -1.53
CA ILE A 125 -24.00 3.85 -1.30
C ILE A 125 -23.21 2.74 -0.59
N ILE A 126 -23.82 2.15 0.43
CA ILE A 126 -23.26 1.05 1.20
C ILE A 126 -24.15 -0.16 0.96
N ASN A 127 -23.58 -1.25 0.47
CA ASN A 127 -24.27 -2.52 0.32
C ASN A 127 -23.54 -3.61 1.10
N ILE A 128 -24.29 -4.41 1.85
CA ILE A 128 -23.75 -5.49 2.68
C ILE A 128 -24.54 -6.75 2.36
N THR A 129 -23.84 -7.83 2.04
CA THR A 129 -24.44 -9.11 1.67
C THR A 129 -23.88 -10.26 2.49
N GLY A 130 -24.63 -11.36 2.59
CA GLY A 130 -24.23 -12.56 3.33
C GLY A 130 -24.53 -12.47 4.83
N GLU A 131 -23.66 -13.07 5.65
CA GLU A 131 -23.82 -13.26 7.09
C GLU A 131 -23.48 -12.01 7.93
N ALA A 132 -23.94 -10.84 7.48
CA ALA A 132 -23.83 -9.58 8.21
C ALA A 132 -24.91 -8.58 7.82
N LYS A 133 -25.18 -7.62 8.71
CA LYS A 133 -26.12 -6.52 8.46
C LYS A 133 -25.49 -5.18 8.81
N LEU A 134 -25.89 -4.13 8.09
CA LEU A 134 -25.55 -2.76 8.44
C LEU A 134 -26.21 -2.43 9.79
N LYS A 135 -25.42 -2.08 10.80
CA LYS A 135 -25.94 -1.61 12.09
C LYS A 135 -26.22 -0.12 12.05
N THR A 136 -25.21 0.67 11.70
CA THR A 136 -25.31 2.13 11.61
C THR A 136 -24.16 2.72 10.78
N VAL A 137 -24.32 3.98 10.38
CA VAL A 137 -23.26 4.80 9.80
C VAL A 137 -23.07 6.01 10.71
N MET A 138 -21.93 6.06 11.39
CA MET A 138 -21.61 7.16 12.31
C MET A 138 -20.91 8.28 11.55
N ASN A 139 -21.40 9.51 11.66
CA ASN A 139 -20.71 10.68 11.14
C ASN A 139 -19.72 11.21 12.19
N ASN A 140 -18.47 11.40 11.79
CA ASN A 140 -17.47 12.04 12.63
C ASN A 140 -17.53 13.57 12.47
N PRO A 141 -17.04 14.35 13.45
CA PRO A 141 -17.02 15.81 13.37
C PRO A 141 -16.24 16.38 12.17
N ASP A 142 -15.27 15.64 11.65
CA ASP A 142 -14.49 16.02 10.46
C ASP A 142 -15.26 15.79 9.13
N GLY A 143 -16.44 15.19 9.19
CA GLY A 143 -17.27 14.80 8.05
C GLY A 143 -16.90 13.45 7.44
N SER A 144 -15.89 12.74 7.98
CA SER A 144 -15.70 11.33 7.67
C SER A 144 -16.81 10.47 8.29
N ARG A 145 -16.91 9.22 7.85
CA ARG A 145 -17.94 8.30 8.32
C ARG A 145 -17.33 6.97 8.75
N LEU A 146 -17.96 6.33 9.72
CA LEU A 146 -17.60 4.99 10.17
C LEU A 146 -18.83 4.08 10.00
N ILE A 147 -18.71 3.10 9.11
CA ILE A 147 -19.72 2.05 8.96
C ILE A 147 -19.53 1.06 10.09
N VAL A 148 -20.61 0.78 10.81
CA VAL A 148 -20.67 -0.25 11.85
C VAL A 148 -21.51 -1.41 11.33
N ILE A 149 -20.92 -2.58 11.30
CA ILE A 149 -21.48 -3.79 10.69
C ILE A 149 -21.58 -4.86 11.77
N ASN A 150 -22.73 -5.51 11.87
CA ASN A 150 -22.99 -6.59 12.83
C ASN A 150 -23.01 -7.94 12.09
N PRO A 151 -21.91 -8.73 12.13
CA PRO A 151 -21.88 -10.06 11.56
C PRO A 151 -22.55 -11.10 12.47
N THR A 152 -23.30 -12.01 11.87
CA THR A 152 -23.88 -13.18 12.55
C THR A 152 -22.83 -14.25 12.82
N CYS A 153 -21.72 -14.23 12.06
CA CYS A 153 -20.59 -15.17 12.18
C CYS A 153 -20.93 -16.64 11.90
N ASN A 154 -21.88 -16.86 10.99
CA ASN A 154 -22.26 -18.16 10.45
C ASN A 154 -21.74 -18.41 9.02
N GLY A 155 -20.81 -17.58 8.53
CA GLY A 155 -20.29 -17.71 7.17
C GLY A 155 -19.66 -16.43 6.61
N ARG A 156 -19.72 -16.34 5.28
CA ARG A 156 -19.14 -15.22 4.52
C ARG A 156 -20.08 -14.02 4.53
N TYR A 157 -19.49 -12.84 4.65
CA TYR A 157 -20.15 -11.59 4.31
C TYR A 157 -19.25 -10.70 3.47
N ASP A 158 -19.89 -9.84 2.68
CA ASP A 158 -19.24 -8.91 1.77
C ASP A 158 -19.73 -7.49 2.05
N VAL A 159 -18.84 -6.52 1.84
CA VAL A 159 -19.12 -5.09 2.06
C VAL A 159 -18.68 -4.31 0.83
N PHE A 160 -19.60 -3.51 0.31
CA PHE A 160 -19.41 -2.66 -0.85
C PHE A 160 -19.66 -1.20 -0.45
N VAL A 161 -18.77 -0.32 -0.91
CA VAL A 161 -18.96 1.12 -0.80
C VAL A 161 -18.64 1.74 -2.15
N ALA A 162 -19.59 2.42 -2.77
CA ALA A 162 -19.43 3.03 -4.09
C ALA A 162 -20.27 4.31 -4.20
N ASN A 163 -20.11 5.10 -5.25
CA ASN A 163 -20.89 6.34 -5.41
C ASN A 163 -22.26 6.11 -6.07
N SER A 164 -22.47 4.96 -6.71
CA SER A 164 -23.73 4.61 -7.38
C SER A 164 -23.98 3.10 -7.36
N THR A 165 -25.23 2.70 -7.61
CA THR A 165 -25.61 1.28 -7.71
C THR A 165 -24.97 0.61 -8.92
N ASN A 166 -24.77 1.36 -10.01
CA ASN A 166 -24.09 0.87 -11.21
C ASN A 166 -22.64 0.49 -10.90
N GLU A 167 -21.92 1.32 -10.14
CA GLU A 167 -20.55 1.00 -9.70
C GLU A 167 -20.50 -0.25 -8.80
N ILE A 168 -21.53 -0.49 -7.99
CA ILE A 168 -21.65 -1.72 -7.20
C ILE A 168 -21.80 -2.93 -8.12
N ASN A 169 -22.66 -2.85 -9.14
CA ASN A 169 -22.85 -3.92 -10.10
C ASN A 169 -21.58 -4.19 -10.91
N GLU A 170 -20.89 -3.14 -11.38
CA GLU A 170 -19.59 -3.28 -12.04
C GLU A 170 -18.54 -3.93 -11.14
N LEU A 171 -18.50 -3.57 -9.85
CA LEU A 171 -17.64 -4.23 -8.88
C LEU A 171 -17.99 -5.71 -8.74
N TYR A 172 -19.28 -6.06 -8.63
CA TYR A 172 -19.72 -7.46 -8.57
C TYR A 172 -19.27 -8.24 -9.80
N GLU A 173 -19.49 -7.71 -11.01
CA GLU A 173 -19.06 -8.33 -12.25
C GLU A 173 -17.53 -8.48 -12.30
N GLN A 174 -16.77 -7.48 -11.87
CA GLN A 174 -15.31 -7.59 -11.72
C GLN A 174 -14.91 -8.69 -10.73
N ILE A 175 -15.62 -8.86 -9.62
CA ILE A 175 -15.30 -9.90 -8.63
C ILE A 175 -15.62 -11.30 -9.16
N ILE A 176 -16.73 -11.45 -9.87
CA ILE A 176 -17.17 -12.72 -10.47
C ILE A 176 -16.25 -13.09 -11.64
N SER A 177 -16.00 -12.16 -12.55
CA SER A 177 -15.17 -12.38 -13.75
C SER A 177 -13.70 -12.62 -13.44
N ASN A 178 -13.16 -11.97 -12.41
CA ASN A 178 -11.78 -12.20 -12.00
C ASN A 178 -11.57 -13.54 -11.30
N ASP A 179 -12.61 -14.37 -11.20
CA ASP A 179 -12.63 -15.69 -10.56
C ASP A 179 -11.49 -15.84 -9.57
N PHE A 180 -11.55 -15.03 -8.50
CA PHE A 180 -10.49 -14.99 -7.49
C PHE A 180 -10.34 -16.36 -6.79
N SER A 181 -11.13 -17.37 -7.15
CA SER A 181 -10.88 -18.77 -6.82
C SER A 181 -9.60 -19.32 -7.49
N ASN A 182 -9.19 -18.77 -8.64
CA ASN A 182 -7.94 -19.11 -9.34
C ASN A 182 -6.76 -18.22 -8.92
N VAL A 183 -7.02 -17.08 -8.28
CA VAL A 183 -6.04 -16.55 -7.34
C VAL A 183 -6.09 -17.50 -6.15
N LYS A 184 -5.38 -18.64 -6.28
CA LYS A 184 -4.84 -19.29 -5.12
C LYS A 184 -4.14 -18.17 -4.36
N PHE A 185 -4.81 -17.68 -3.31
CA PHE A 185 -4.09 -17.35 -2.10
C PHE A 185 -3.26 -18.59 -1.94
N ILE A 186 -1.97 -18.48 -2.27
CA ILE A 186 -1.04 -19.47 -1.81
C ILE A 186 -1.22 -19.29 -0.32
N ASP A 187 -2.07 -20.13 0.24
CA ASP A 187 -2.19 -20.33 1.66
C ASP A 187 -0.85 -20.96 1.92
N HIS A 188 0.13 -20.07 2.05
CA HIS A 188 1.41 -20.37 2.58
C HIS A 188 1.04 -20.70 4.05
N GLN A 189 0.60 -21.94 4.25
CA GLN A 189 1.47 -22.89 4.92
C GLN A 189 2.86 -22.76 4.29
N ALA A 190 3.49 -21.61 4.54
CA ALA A 190 4.89 -21.44 4.55
C ALA A 190 5.26 -22.51 5.56
N THR A 191 5.72 -23.64 5.01
CA THR A 191 6.47 -24.63 5.76
C THR A 191 7.38 -23.83 6.68
N LYS A 192 7.62 -24.29 7.91
CA LYS A 192 8.41 -23.53 8.90
C LYS A 192 9.66 -22.87 8.27
N SER A 193 10.28 -23.55 7.28
CA SER A 193 11.31 -23.08 6.36
C SER A 193 11.00 -21.79 5.56
N SER A 194 9.83 -21.63 4.93
CA SER A 194 9.47 -20.40 4.19
C SER A 194 9.24 -19.20 5.10
N LYS A 195 8.63 -19.38 6.30
CA LYS A 195 8.50 -18.28 7.28
C LYS A 195 9.87 -17.85 7.81
N ILE A 196 10.75 -18.82 8.07
CA ILE A 196 12.14 -18.57 8.46
C ILE A 196 12.85 -17.75 7.36
N ARG A 197 12.74 -18.15 6.10
CA ARG A 197 13.36 -17.42 4.98
C ARG A 197 12.82 -16.00 4.79
N THR A 198 11.52 -15.76 4.94
CA THR A 198 10.95 -14.41 4.84
C THR A 198 11.41 -13.53 6.02
N TYR A 199 11.50 -14.09 7.22
CA TYR A 199 11.99 -13.38 8.40
C TYR A 199 13.49 -13.08 8.30
N GLU A 200 14.30 -14.03 7.83
CA GLU A 200 15.73 -13.84 7.54
C GLU A 200 15.94 -12.76 6.47
N LEU A 201 15.16 -12.78 5.39
CA LEU A 201 15.22 -11.74 4.37
C LEU A 201 14.85 -10.37 4.93
N PHE A 202 13.81 -10.28 5.77
CA PHE A 202 13.43 -9.04 6.43
C PHE A 202 14.53 -8.53 7.37
N GLN A 203 15.09 -9.38 8.23
CA GLN A 203 16.20 -9.02 9.11
C GLN A 203 17.42 -8.56 8.31
N PHE A 204 17.73 -9.24 7.21
CA PHE A 204 18.81 -8.85 6.32
C PHE A 204 18.58 -7.46 5.73
N LEU A 205 17.40 -7.21 5.13
CA LEU A 205 17.05 -5.91 4.55
C LEU A 205 17.08 -4.80 5.59
N HIS A 206 16.54 -5.06 6.78
CA HIS A 206 16.57 -4.12 7.90
C HIS A 206 18.00 -3.80 8.33
N SER A 207 18.84 -4.82 8.57
CA SER A 207 20.25 -4.62 8.97
C SER A 207 21.05 -3.88 7.89
N THR A 208 20.76 -4.13 6.62
CA THR A 208 21.38 -3.44 5.49
C THR A 208 20.99 -1.97 5.47
N ALA A 209 19.70 -1.67 5.66
CA ALA A 209 19.21 -0.30 5.74
C ALA A 209 19.86 0.47 6.92
N VAL A 210 19.99 -0.18 8.09
CA VAL A 210 20.67 0.39 9.26
C VAL A 210 22.15 0.66 8.96
N LYS A 211 22.88 -0.28 8.35
CA LYS A 211 24.30 -0.10 7.96
C LYS A 211 24.48 1.02 6.95
N ILE A 212 23.56 1.15 5.99
CA ILE A 212 23.54 2.28 5.06
C ILE A 212 23.39 3.57 5.86
N GLY A 213 22.36 3.69 6.72
CA GLY A 213 22.13 4.87 7.55
C GLY A 213 23.33 5.25 8.44
N GLN A 214 23.97 4.27 9.08
CA GLN A 214 25.17 4.49 9.90
C GLN A 214 26.37 4.93 9.06
N SER A 215 26.58 4.32 7.88
CA SER A 215 27.64 4.71 6.95
C SER A 215 27.48 6.14 6.46
N PHE A 216 26.22 6.58 6.27
CA PHE A 216 25.91 7.97 5.97
C PHE A 216 26.21 8.90 7.13
N ALA A 217 25.75 8.59 8.33
CA ALA A 217 25.99 9.42 9.52
C ALA A 217 27.49 9.59 9.79
N ALA A 218 28.29 8.53 9.62
CA ALA A 218 29.73 8.56 9.81
C ALA A 218 30.48 9.35 8.72
N ARG A 219 29.95 9.41 7.49
CA ARG A 219 30.63 10.06 6.34
C ARG A 219 30.09 11.45 6.02
N SER A 220 28.91 11.83 6.50
CA SER A 220 28.34 13.15 6.25
C SER A 220 29.08 14.30 6.95
N SER A 221 30.00 14.00 7.87
CA SER A 221 30.87 14.98 8.53
C SER A 221 32.04 15.45 7.63
N LYS A 222 32.34 14.75 6.54
CA LYS A 222 33.31 15.17 5.53
C LYS A 222 32.58 15.54 4.25
N SER A 223 32.67 16.80 3.85
CA SER A 223 32.07 17.46 2.67
C SER A 223 32.33 16.74 1.34
N THR A 224 31.75 15.57 1.15
CA THR A 224 31.57 14.93 -0.15
C THR A 224 30.07 14.80 -0.39
N ASN A 225 29.66 15.12 -1.62
CA ASN A 225 28.26 15.14 -2.05
C ASN A 225 27.54 13.87 -1.54
N LYS A 226 26.58 14.05 -0.63
CA LYS A 226 25.84 12.99 0.08
C LYS A 226 25.29 11.93 -0.90
N PHE A 227 24.98 12.33 -2.13
CA PHE A 227 24.53 11.44 -3.20
C PHE A 227 25.60 10.41 -3.63
N LYS A 228 26.87 10.81 -3.79
CA LYS A 228 27.96 9.88 -4.14
C LYS A 228 28.24 8.89 -2.99
N ALA A 229 28.09 9.33 -1.75
CA ALA A 229 28.21 8.46 -0.58
C ALA A 229 27.07 7.43 -0.52
N LEU A 230 25.83 7.84 -0.83
CA LEU A 230 24.67 6.93 -0.97
C LEU A 230 24.92 5.87 -2.02
N GLN A 231 25.29 6.30 -3.22
CA GLN A 231 25.47 5.44 -4.38
C GLN A 231 26.51 4.36 -4.08
N LYS A 232 27.64 4.74 -3.48
CA LYS A 232 28.70 3.80 -3.09
C LYS A 232 28.28 2.85 -1.97
N ALA A 233 27.47 3.31 -1.01
CA ALA A 233 26.94 2.44 0.05
C ALA A 233 25.94 1.40 -0.50
N VAL A 234 25.07 1.80 -1.43
CA VAL A 234 24.14 0.89 -2.11
C VAL A 234 24.89 -0.13 -2.96
N GLU A 235 25.92 0.29 -3.69
CA GLU A 235 26.73 -0.60 -4.52
C GLU A 235 27.44 -1.69 -3.70
N ILE A 236 28.10 -1.30 -2.60
CA ILE A 236 28.80 -2.24 -1.71
C ILE A 236 27.83 -3.29 -1.14
N ASN A 237 26.66 -2.84 -0.66
CA ASN A 237 25.69 -3.74 -0.04
C ASN A 237 24.99 -4.65 -1.07
N THR A 238 24.72 -4.15 -2.28
CA THR A 238 24.18 -4.96 -3.38
C THR A 238 25.13 -6.09 -3.77
N ARG A 239 26.44 -5.81 -3.83
CA ARG A 239 27.45 -6.81 -4.16
C ARG A 239 27.55 -7.91 -3.10
N ASN A 240 27.52 -7.53 -1.83
CA ASN A 240 27.50 -8.48 -0.71
C ASN A 240 26.24 -9.35 -0.72
N PHE A 241 25.09 -8.77 -1.07
CA PHE A 241 23.83 -9.51 -1.20
C PHE A 241 23.89 -10.58 -2.30
N GLN A 242 24.44 -10.24 -3.47
CA GLN A 242 24.60 -11.22 -4.57
C GLN A 242 25.52 -12.38 -4.17
N LEU A 243 26.60 -12.11 -3.42
CA LEU A 243 27.49 -13.15 -2.92
C LEU A 243 26.79 -14.09 -1.92
N GLN A 244 25.99 -13.55 -0.99
CA GLN A 244 25.23 -14.36 -0.05
C GLN A 244 24.13 -15.17 -0.74
N LEU A 245 23.40 -14.59 -1.70
CA LEU A 245 22.41 -15.33 -2.50
C LEU A 245 23.02 -16.51 -3.25
N ASN A 246 24.25 -16.37 -3.73
CA ASN A 246 24.96 -17.47 -4.39
C ASN A 246 25.38 -18.57 -3.39
N GLN A 247 25.62 -18.24 -2.11
CA GLN A 247 25.87 -19.23 -1.06
C GLN A 247 24.61 -20.02 -0.69
N PHE A 248 23.42 -19.42 -0.82
CA PHE A 248 22.15 -20.12 -0.57
C PHE A 248 21.65 -20.98 -1.74
N ARG A 249 22.29 -20.87 -2.92
CA ARG A 249 21.92 -21.64 -4.13
C ARG A 249 22.69 -22.95 -4.29
N ASN A 250 23.81 -23.09 -3.59
CA ASN A 250 24.60 -24.32 -3.51
C ASN A 250 24.26 -25.08 -2.23
#